data_AF-A0A119U4D6-F1
#
_entry.id   AF-A0A119U4D6-F1
#
_cell.length_a   1.000
_cell.length_b   1.000
_cell.length_c   1.000
_cell.angle_alpha   90.00
_cell.angle_beta   90.00
_cell.angle_gamma   90.00
#
_symmetry.space_group_name_H-M   'P 1'
#
loop_
_entity.id
_entity.type
_entity.pdbx_description
1 polymer ?
#
loop_
_entity_poly.entity_id
_entity_poly.type
_entity_poly.pdbx_seq_one_letter_code
_entity_poly.pdbx_strand_id
1 'polypeptide(L)' 'MAAESEWYPISSDDRMIAPENPQRMAARMQPRKTITLAASHASLASKPVEVAALIDEAATAPAA' A
#
# COMPACT_ATOMS: atom_id res chain seq x y z
N MET A 1 -3.89 -20.50 6.57
CA MET A 1 -2.78 -19.89 5.81
C MET A 1 -2.30 -18.72 6.62
N ALA A 2 -1.03 -18.69 6.99
CA ALA A 2 -0.50 -17.65 7.87
C ALA A 2 -0.62 -16.29 7.17
N ALA A 3 -1.18 -15.31 7.87
CA ALA A 3 -1.18 -13.92 7.43
C ALA A 3 0.26 -13.40 7.53
N GLU A 4 1.06 -13.58 6.48
CA GLU A 4 2.25 -12.77 6.30
C GLU A 4 1.81 -11.31 6.38
N SER A 5 2.51 -10.50 7.18
CA SER A 5 2.07 -9.13 7.48
C SER A 5 2.08 -8.29 6.22
N GLU A 6 0.97 -8.27 5.48
CA GLU A 6 0.85 -7.52 4.23
C GLU A 6 0.73 -6.02 4.54
N TRP A 7 1.44 -5.19 3.76
CA TRP A 7 1.40 -3.73 3.82
C TRP A 7 1.00 -3.21 2.44
N TYR A 8 0.05 -2.27 2.38
CA TYR A 8 -0.63 -1.97 1.12
C TYR A 8 -0.73 -0.47 0.82
N PRO A 9 -0.02 0.07 -0.19
CA PRO A 9 -0.22 1.44 -0.64
C PRO A 9 -1.36 1.54 -1.68
N ILE A 10 -2.13 2.62 -1.63
CA ILE A 10 -3.19 2.96 -2.60
C ILE A 10 -2.87 4.30 -3.25
N SER A 11 -2.83 4.33 -4.58
CA SER A 11 -2.71 5.56 -5.37
C SER A 11 -4.11 6.13 -5.66
N SER A 12 -4.45 7.29 -5.07
CA SER A 12 -5.81 7.84 -5.19
C SER A 12 -6.14 8.40 -6.58
N ASP A 13 -5.12 8.80 -7.34
CA ASP A 13 -5.28 9.46 -8.65
C ASP A 13 -4.84 8.53 -9.80
N ASP A 14 -4.86 7.21 -9.55
CA ASP A 14 -4.54 6.21 -10.56
C ASP A 14 -5.58 6.25 -11.69
N ARG A 15 -5.09 6.46 -12.92
CA ARG A 15 -5.91 6.47 -14.14
C ARG A 15 -5.82 5.18 -14.94
N MET A 16 -4.93 4.27 -14.54
CA MET A 16 -4.76 2.95 -15.12
C MET A 16 -5.57 1.90 -14.36
N ILE A 17 -5.58 2.00 -13.02
CA ILE A 17 -6.38 1.15 -12.14
C ILE A 17 -7.39 2.03 -11.40
N ALA A 18 -8.68 1.72 -11.54
CA ALA A 18 -9.73 2.42 -10.81
C ALA A 18 -9.49 2.33 -9.28
N PRO A 19 -9.42 3.45 -8.54
CA PRO A 19 -9.04 3.48 -7.12
C PRO A 19 -9.89 2.59 -6.20
N GLU A 20 -11.12 2.28 -6.59
CA GLU A 20 -12.03 1.42 -5.82
C GLU A 20 -11.58 -0.05 -5.83
N ASN A 21 -10.81 -0.47 -6.84
CA ASN A 21 -10.27 -1.83 -6.94
C ASN A 21 -9.24 -2.12 -5.82
N PRO A 22 -8.15 -1.34 -5.67
CA PRO A 22 -7.18 -1.55 -4.59
C PRO A 22 -7.80 -1.37 -3.21
N GLN A 23 -8.80 -0.49 -3.03
CA GLN A 23 -9.55 -0.37 -1.77
C GLN A 23 -10.31 -1.66 -1.42
N ARG A 24 -11.01 -2.25 -2.40
CA ARG A 24 -11.70 -3.54 -2.20
C ARG A 24 -10.72 -4.67 -1.95
N MET A 25 -9.54 -4.64 -2.57
CA MET A 25 -8.48 -5.62 -2.32
C MET A 25 -7.96 -5.49 -0.89
N ALA A 26 -7.59 -4.28 -0.45
CA ALA A 26 -7.15 -4.02 0.92
C ALA A 26 -8.18 -4.47 1.95
N ALA A 27 -9.47 -4.19 1.72
CA ALA A 27 -10.55 -4.63 2.61
C ALA A 27 -10.65 -6.16 2.75
N ARG A 28 -10.33 -6.92 1.70
CA ARG A 28 -10.34 -8.39 1.70
C ARG A 28 -9.06 -8.98 2.29
N MET A 29 -7.93 -8.36 1.96
CA MET A 29 -6.59 -8.75 2.40
C MET A 29 -6.40 -8.51 3.91
N GLN A 30 -7.05 -7.47 4.46
CA GLN A 30 -6.85 -7.03 5.84
C GLN A 30 -5.36 -6.82 6.18
N PRO A 31 -4.65 -6.01 5.37
CA PRO A 31 -3.23 -5.76 5.58
C PRO A 31 -3.01 -5.10 6.94
N ARG A 32 -1.84 -5.34 7.52
CA ARG A 32 -1.42 -4.73 8.79
C ARG A 32 -1.48 -3.21 8.73
N LYS A 33 -1.17 -2.63 7.57
CA LYS A 33 -1.32 -1.19 7.31
C LYS A 33 -1.67 -0.93 5.86
N THR A 34 -2.55 0.05 5.66
CA THR A 34 -2.82 0.65 4.36
C THR A 34 -2.49 2.14 4.40
N ILE A 35 -1.79 2.66 3.39
CA ILE A 35 -1.60 4.11 3.19
C ILE A 35 -2.22 4.54 1.88
N THR A 36 -2.73 5.77 1.80
CA THR A 36 -3.24 6.35 0.56
C THR A 36 -2.37 7.53 0.15
N LEU A 37 -1.92 7.54 -1.10
CA LEU A 37 -1.03 8.54 -1.68
C LEU A 37 -1.75 9.29 -2.78
N ALA A 38 -1.66 10.63 -2.76
CA ALA A 38 -2.05 11.50 -3.86
C ALA A 38 -1.05 11.36 -5.02
N ALA A 39 -1.17 10.25 -5.75
CA ALA A 39 -0.33 9.84 -6.83
C ALA A 39 -1.16 9.08 -7.87
N SER A 40 -0.71 9.09 -9.12
CA SER A 40 -1.26 8.21 -10.16
C SER A 40 -0.61 6.82 -10.11
N HIS A 41 -0.63 6.07 -11.21
CA HIS A 41 -0.20 4.66 -11.22
C HIS A 41 1.22 4.44 -10.66
N ALA A 42 2.19 5.28 -11.03
CA ALA A 42 3.58 5.16 -10.61
C ALA A 42 3.88 5.88 -9.28
N SER A 43 3.22 5.48 -8.19
CA SER A 43 3.46 6.06 -6.85
C SER A 43 4.88 5.79 -6.33
N LEU A 44 5.48 4.66 -6.68
CA LEU A 44 6.89 4.34 -6.39
C LEU A 44 7.87 5.40 -6.91
N ALA A 45 7.58 6.00 -8.07
CA ALA A 45 8.45 7.00 -8.69
C ALA A 45 8.09 8.43 -8.27
N SER A 46 6.79 8.71 -8.07
CA SER A 46 6.29 10.06 -7.78
C SER A 46 6.22 10.40 -6.28
N LYS A 47 6.17 9.38 -5.42
CA LYS A 47 6.15 9.46 -3.94
C LYS A 47 7.17 8.51 -3.31
N PRO A 48 8.44 8.56 -3.75
CA PRO A 48 9.44 7.57 -3.35
C PRO A 48 9.74 7.61 -1.85
N VAL A 49 9.64 8.78 -1.20
CA VAL A 49 9.92 8.92 0.24
C VAL A 49 8.85 8.23 1.07
N GLU A 50 7.57 8.47 0.74
CA GLU A 50 6.44 7.87 1.46
C GLU A 50 6.39 6.36 1.27
N VAL A 51 6.70 5.88 0.05
CA VAL A 51 6.76 4.45 -0.22
C VAL A 51 7.98 3.81 0.47
N ALA A 52 9.16 4.44 0.45
CA ALA A 52 10.32 3.94 1.17
C ALA A 52 10.07 3.88 2.70
N ALA A 53 9.41 4.90 3.27
CA ALA A 53 9.03 4.90 4.68
C ALA A 53 8.06 3.76 5.03
N LEU A 54 7.10 3.45 4.16
CA LEU A 54 6.20 2.30 4.36
C LEU A 54 6.97 0.98 4.37
N ILE A 55 7.93 0.82 3.45
CA ILE A 55 8.76 -0.38 3.34
C ILE A 55 9.67 -0.52 4.57
N ASP A 56 10.29 0.57 5.02
CA ASP A 56 11.14 0.58 6.22
C ASP A 56 10.36 0.20 7.47
N GLU A 57 9.16 0.76 7.63
CA GLU A 57 8.25 0.37 8.73
C GLU A 57 7.85 -1.10 8.63
N ALA A 58 7.52 -1.58 7.43
CA ALA A 58 7.17 -2.98 7.21
C ALA A 58 8.31 -3.95 7.55
N ALA A 59 9.54 -3.58 7.19
CA ALA A 59 10.74 -4.40 7.41
C ALA A 59 11.19 -4.43 8.88
N THR A 60 10.91 -3.37 9.64
CA THR A 60 11.29 -3.26 11.05
C THR A 60 10.17 -3.65 12.01
N ALA A 61 8.93 -3.78 11.52
CA ALA A 61 7.81 -4.20 12.33
C ALA A 61 8.00 -5.66 12.83
N PRO A 62 7.75 -5.92 14.14
CA PRO A 62 7.89 -7.26 14.68
C PRO A 62 6.91 -8.22 14.00
N ALA A 63 7.34 -9.46 13.76
CA ALA A 63 6.47 -10.52 13.23
C ALA A 63 5.22 -10.70 14.12
N ALA A 64 4.08 -10.96 13.47
CA ALA A 64 2.80 -11.18 14.13
C ALA A 64 2.74 -12.52 14.88
#